data_AF-A0A7C0VAI7-F1
#
_entry.id   AF-A0A7C0VAI7-F1
#
_cell.length_a   1.000
_cell.length_b   1.000
_cell.length_c   1.000
_cell.angle_alpha   90.00
_cell.angle_beta   90.00
_cell.angle_gamma   90.00
#
_symmetry.space_group_name_H-M   'P 1'
#
loop_
_entity.id
_entity.type
_entity.pdbx_description
1 polymer ?
#
loop_
_entity_poly.entity_id
_entity_poly.type
_entity_poly.pdbx_seq_one_letter_code
_entity_poly.pdbx_strand_id
1 'polypeptide(L)'
;EVIGLLGYAENGAHVINSLSDIMSLLPKGPYLLVSQTTQELDLFDKISKAFQERFPDSLIINTICDTTVERQKEVKRICSKVDAMIVVGGYHSGNTKRLAEVARSTDIPTFHIERADELPLEKLSHMKIVGLTGGASTPNWIIKEVLQRLERISSYRELGIWKGMKRVISFFSKTNMMIFLGALSLSYAIKRFWNMPIDGRMCLLVSLYLYGLHLINRLLDKGSSTYNEPDTARFYNRYREAFVLISSFCILFSLILAYNIEKMAFLILICLTLIGLAYSLFIIPPFLPILGRYRSIKDIPGSKTLSIPIAWITMIGILPFLEYGKITLSPMLLTCSIVFSLVFIRTSLFDIFHIQGDLIVGTETIPVIIGEKNSLKIIEYLSALMILLLFYVYISGVVRSPEILFFILCFPYALLLVNIYRKGWIYPGLRLETMVDGILILPGILSMIWNILLK
;
A
#
# COMPACT_ATOMS: atom_id res chain seq x y z
N GLU A 1 27.02 15.20 -11.57
CA GLU A 1 26.41 15.79 -12.78
C GLU A 1 27.27 16.89 -13.37
N VAL A 2 27.42 18.05 -12.71
CA VAL A 2 28.23 19.18 -13.22
C VAL A 2 29.66 18.75 -13.60
N ILE A 3 30.37 18.02 -12.74
CA ILE A 3 31.71 17.47 -13.05
C ILE A 3 31.70 16.61 -14.32
N GLY A 4 30.64 15.83 -14.52
CA GLY A 4 30.47 15.02 -15.72
C GLY A 4 30.28 15.88 -16.97
N LEU A 5 29.43 16.90 -16.91
CA LEU A 5 29.22 17.86 -18.01
C LEU A 5 30.50 18.61 -18.36
N LEU A 6 31.26 19.05 -17.36
CA LEU A 6 32.57 19.69 -17.56
C LEU A 6 33.55 18.76 -18.30
N GLY A 7 33.47 17.45 -18.07
CA GLY A 7 34.29 16.46 -18.76
C GLY A 7 34.00 16.31 -20.27
N TYR A 8 32.82 16.72 -20.74
CA TYR A 8 32.48 16.72 -22.17
C TYR A 8 32.90 18.00 -22.91
N ALA A 9 33.29 19.05 -22.18
CA ALA A 9 33.64 20.34 -22.75
C ALA A 9 35.13 20.40 -23.11
N GLU A 10 35.49 19.82 -24.27
CA GLU A 10 36.89 19.75 -24.75
C GLU A 10 37.58 21.12 -24.86
N ASN A 11 36.82 22.18 -25.18
CA ASN A 11 37.33 23.55 -25.33
C ASN A 11 37.33 24.37 -24.03
N GLY A 12 37.17 23.70 -22.89
CA GLY A 12 37.04 24.32 -21.56
C GLY A 12 35.61 24.70 -21.21
N ALA A 13 35.33 24.75 -19.91
CA ALA A 13 34.03 25.14 -19.37
C ALA A 13 34.19 25.89 -18.05
N HIS A 14 33.22 26.76 -17.77
CA HIS A 14 33.15 27.53 -16.53
C HIS A 14 31.84 27.21 -15.81
N VAL A 15 31.92 27.09 -14.47
CA VAL A 15 30.73 26.92 -13.63
C VAL A 15 30.29 28.28 -13.13
N ILE A 16 29.02 28.64 -13.39
CA ILE A 16 28.38 29.87 -12.94
C ILE A 16 27.39 29.50 -11.85
N ASN A 17 27.65 29.93 -10.61
CA ASN A 17 26.74 29.73 -9.48
C ASN A 17 25.93 31.00 -9.15
N SER A 18 26.42 32.15 -9.60
CA SER A 18 25.89 33.46 -9.24
C SER A 18 26.08 34.48 -10.37
N LEU A 19 25.37 35.61 -10.29
CA LEU A 19 25.51 36.71 -11.26
C LEU A 19 26.94 37.29 -11.28
N SER A 20 27.67 37.27 -10.17
CA SER A 20 29.07 37.74 -10.11
C SER A 20 30.02 36.86 -10.92
N ASP A 21 29.74 35.56 -11.07
CA ASP A 21 30.62 34.65 -11.81
C ASP A 21 30.63 34.99 -13.30
N ILE A 22 29.52 35.51 -13.83
CA ILE A 22 29.41 36.03 -15.20
C ILE A 22 30.46 37.13 -15.43
N MET A 23 30.76 37.92 -14.39
CA MET A 23 31.69 39.04 -14.50
C MET A 23 33.14 38.61 -14.70
N SER A 24 33.49 37.41 -14.27
CA SER A 24 34.84 36.84 -14.37
C SER A 24 35.15 36.20 -15.73
N LEU A 25 34.12 36.02 -16.58
CA LEU A 25 34.27 35.35 -17.86
C LEU A 25 34.94 36.26 -18.90
N LEU A 26 35.94 35.74 -19.59
CA LEU A 26 36.60 36.43 -20.69
C LEU A 26 35.59 36.65 -21.84
N PRO A 27 35.60 37.81 -22.53
CA PRO A 27 34.77 38.02 -23.72
C PRO A 27 35.36 37.30 -24.94
N LYS A 28 35.27 35.97 -24.93
CA LYS A 28 35.63 35.09 -26.06
C LYS A 28 34.35 34.38 -26.52
N GLY A 29 34.07 34.34 -27.82
CA GLY A 29 32.79 33.86 -28.30
C GLY A 29 32.88 33.02 -29.58
N PRO A 30 31.82 32.24 -29.87
CA PRO A 30 30.54 32.19 -29.15
C PRO A 30 30.54 31.28 -27.90
N TYR A 31 29.78 31.65 -26.87
CA TYR A 31 29.55 30.84 -25.66
C TYR A 31 28.25 30.04 -25.75
N LEU A 32 28.23 28.87 -25.11
CA LEU A 32 27.03 28.07 -24.86
C LEU A 32 26.75 28.04 -23.35
N LEU A 33 25.58 28.51 -22.93
CA LEU A 33 25.09 28.38 -21.56
C LEU A 33 24.09 27.22 -21.48
N VAL A 34 24.38 26.27 -20.61
CA VAL A 34 23.49 25.15 -20.24
C VAL A 34 23.26 25.13 -18.73
N SER A 35 22.21 24.47 -18.29
CA SER A 35 21.86 24.32 -16.87
C SER A 35 22.04 22.90 -16.36
N GLN A 36 22.30 22.78 -15.05
CA GLN A 36 22.14 21.49 -14.38
C GLN A 36 20.65 21.08 -14.39
N THR A 37 20.35 19.80 -14.58
CA THR A 37 18.97 19.27 -14.66
C THR A 37 18.12 19.56 -13.42
N THR A 38 18.76 19.78 -12.26
CA THR A 38 18.12 20.07 -10.97
C THR A 38 18.19 21.55 -10.56
N GLN A 39 18.59 22.45 -11.45
CA GLN A 39 18.70 23.90 -11.17
C GLN A 39 17.32 24.51 -10.89
N GLU A 40 17.25 25.63 -10.15
CA GLU A 40 15.99 26.40 -10.07
C GLU A 40 15.82 27.28 -11.30
N LEU A 41 14.59 27.26 -11.79
CA LEU A 41 14.16 28.01 -12.94
C LEU A 41 14.35 29.52 -12.75
N ASP A 42 13.82 30.10 -11.67
CA ASP A 42 13.92 31.54 -11.40
C ASP A 42 15.36 32.07 -11.36
N LEU A 43 16.29 31.30 -10.77
CA LEU A 43 17.71 31.70 -10.75
C LEU A 43 18.36 31.53 -12.13
N PHE A 44 18.05 30.44 -12.84
CA PHE A 44 18.55 30.25 -14.20
C PHE A 44 18.07 31.35 -15.14
N ASP A 45 16.81 31.78 -15.03
CA ASP A 45 16.24 32.86 -15.84
C ASP A 45 16.95 34.19 -15.56
N LYS A 46 17.27 34.48 -14.29
CA LYS A 46 18.05 35.68 -13.91
C LYS A 46 19.47 35.63 -14.47
N ILE A 47 20.15 34.49 -14.34
CA ILE A 47 21.50 34.27 -14.89
C ILE A 47 21.48 34.39 -16.41
N SER A 48 20.52 33.76 -17.07
CA SER A 48 20.41 33.75 -18.54
C SER A 48 20.22 35.15 -19.11
N LYS A 49 19.39 35.99 -18.46
CA LYS A 49 19.21 37.39 -18.86
C LYS A 49 20.52 38.17 -18.76
N ALA A 50 21.18 38.13 -17.60
CA ALA A 50 22.45 38.83 -17.41
C ALA A 50 23.57 38.28 -18.31
N PHE A 51 23.55 36.99 -18.62
CA PHE A 51 24.50 36.35 -19.52
C PHE A 51 24.30 36.80 -20.97
N GLN A 52 23.05 36.84 -21.45
CA GLN A 52 22.71 37.32 -22.79
C GLN A 52 23.07 38.80 -22.99
N GLU A 53 22.86 39.63 -21.96
CA GLU A 53 23.24 41.05 -21.99
C GLU A 53 24.75 41.25 -22.15
N ARG A 54 25.56 40.41 -21.50
CA ARG A 54 27.03 40.49 -21.59
C ARG A 54 27.61 39.82 -22.84
N PHE A 55 26.99 38.73 -23.30
CA PHE A 55 27.45 37.94 -24.45
C PHE A 55 26.31 37.80 -25.48
N PRO A 56 26.07 38.82 -26.32
CA PRO A 56 24.94 38.83 -27.25
C PRO A 56 24.94 37.68 -28.26
N ASP A 57 26.13 37.19 -28.66
CA ASP A 57 26.29 36.08 -29.60
C ASP A 57 26.24 34.69 -28.92
N SER A 58 25.88 34.63 -27.64
CA SER A 58 25.78 33.36 -26.92
C SER A 58 24.51 32.58 -27.26
N LEU A 59 24.61 31.25 -27.20
CA LEU A 59 23.48 30.34 -27.27
C LEU A 59 23.11 29.90 -25.85
N ILE A 60 21.84 30.04 -25.48
CA ILE A 60 21.33 29.61 -24.17
C ILE A 60 20.37 28.44 -24.38
N ILE A 61 20.66 27.30 -23.76
CA ILE A 61 19.79 26.12 -23.79
C ILE A 61 19.41 25.77 -22.36
N ASN A 62 18.12 25.89 -22.04
CA ASN A 62 17.60 25.44 -20.76
C ASN A 62 17.50 23.91 -20.75
N THR A 63 18.41 23.26 -20.03
CA THR A 63 18.47 21.82 -19.84
C THR A 63 17.93 21.37 -18.46
N ILE A 64 17.13 22.21 -17.79
CA ILE A 64 16.41 21.83 -16.57
C ILE A 64 15.35 20.78 -16.92
N CYS A 65 15.27 19.71 -16.14
CA CYS A 65 14.25 18.69 -16.34
C CYS A 65 12.85 19.22 -16.00
N ASP A 66 11.85 18.96 -16.84
CA ASP A 66 10.46 19.38 -16.61
C ASP A 66 9.91 18.92 -15.25
N THR A 67 10.26 17.70 -14.83
CA THR A 67 9.87 17.17 -13.51
C THR A 67 10.44 17.99 -12.36
N THR A 68 11.64 18.56 -12.52
CA THR A 68 12.23 19.48 -11.54
C THR A 68 11.39 20.75 -11.45
N VAL A 69 11.02 21.32 -12.60
CA VAL A 69 10.22 22.55 -12.68
C VAL A 69 8.84 22.36 -12.05
N GLU A 70 8.15 21.25 -12.36
CA GLU A 70 6.85 20.93 -11.81
C GLU A 70 6.88 20.80 -10.28
N ARG A 71 7.88 20.09 -9.73
CA ARG A 71 8.04 19.95 -8.28
C ARG A 71 8.32 21.27 -7.58
N GLN A 72 9.16 22.13 -8.17
CA GLN A 72 9.44 23.45 -7.60
C GLN A 72 8.18 24.33 -7.58
N LYS A 73 7.40 24.34 -8.67
CA LYS A 73 6.10 25.03 -8.73
C LYS A 73 5.11 24.48 -7.70
N GLU A 74 5.06 23.16 -7.55
CA GLU A 74 4.21 22.51 -6.55
C GLU A 74 4.60 22.89 -5.13
N VAL A 75 5.90 22.89 -4.79
CA VAL A 75 6.39 23.34 -3.49
C VAL A 75 5.94 24.77 -3.22
N LYS A 76 6.17 25.73 -4.13
CA LYS A 76 5.70 27.12 -3.96
C LYS A 76 4.20 27.20 -3.71
N ARG A 77 3.40 26.42 -4.45
CA ARG A 77 1.93 26.36 -4.28
C ARG A 77 1.50 25.76 -2.94
N ILE A 78 2.22 24.77 -2.42
CA ILE A 78 1.94 24.18 -1.10
C ILE A 78 2.32 25.17 0.00
N CYS A 79 3.45 25.88 -0.15
CA CYS A 79 3.93 26.84 0.82
C CYS A 79 2.88 27.91 1.17
N SER A 80 2.07 28.34 0.21
CA SER A 80 1.00 29.32 0.43
C SER A 80 -0.22 28.80 1.22
N LYS A 81 -0.22 27.52 1.62
CA LYS A 81 -1.36 26.85 2.29
C LYS A 81 -0.98 26.17 3.61
N VAL A 82 0.27 26.30 4.04
CA VAL A 82 0.81 25.58 5.20
C VAL A 82 1.57 26.53 6.11
N ASP A 83 1.64 26.20 7.39
CA ASP A 83 2.38 26.98 8.40
C ASP A 83 3.87 26.63 8.42
N ALA A 84 4.23 25.44 7.92
CA ALA A 84 5.61 24.98 7.78
C ALA A 84 5.75 23.95 6.66
N MET A 85 6.93 23.86 6.08
CA MET A 85 7.31 22.84 5.09
C MET A 85 8.39 21.91 5.62
N ILE A 86 8.22 20.61 5.38
CA ILE A 86 9.23 19.58 5.61
C ILE A 86 9.66 19.02 4.25
N VAL A 87 10.96 19.06 3.99
CA VAL A 87 11.57 18.53 2.76
C VAL A 87 12.45 17.35 3.14
N VAL A 88 12.07 16.15 2.71
CA VAL A 88 12.75 14.90 3.07
C VAL A 88 13.73 14.46 1.98
N GLY A 89 14.97 14.20 2.36
CA GLY A 89 15.97 13.60 1.49
C GLY A 89 17.40 14.01 1.82
N GLY A 90 18.35 13.35 1.16
CA GLY A 90 19.78 13.52 1.43
C GLY A 90 20.25 14.99 1.43
N TYR A 91 21.07 15.38 2.40
CA TYR A 91 21.66 16.72 2.49
C TYR A 91 22.56 17.06 1.29
N HIS A 92 23.14 16.03 0.67
CA HIS A 92 23.97 16.14 -0.53
C HIS A 92 23.18 15.99 -1.84
N SER A 93 21.85 15.79 -1.78
CA SER A 93 21.00 15.70 -2.97
C SER A 93 20.69 17.10 -3.50
N GLY A 94 21.24 17.45 -4.66
CA GLY A 94 21.02 18.76 -5.30
C GLY A 94 19.53 19.09 -5.48
N ASN A 95 18.73 18.13 -5.97
CA ASN A 95 17.29 18.31 -6.10
C ASN A 95 16.60 18.56 -4.74
N THR A 96 16.93 17.78 -3.71
CA THR A 96 16.29 17.93 -2.39
C THR A 96 16.64 19.27 -1.75
N LYS A 97 17.92 19.62 -1.79
CA LYS A 97 18.41 20.92 -1.32
C LYS A 97 17.70 22.06 -2.05
N ARG A 98 17.49 21.92 -3.37
CA ARG A 98 16.80 22.94 -4.15
C ARG A 98 15.32 23.10 -3.78
N LEU A 99 14.61 22.00 -3.53
CA LEU A 99 13.23 22.07 -3.02
C LEU A 99 13.16 22.77 -1.66
N ALA A 100 14.13 22.52 -0.77
CA ALA A 100 14.21 23.20 0.53
C ALA A 100 14.52 24.69 0.38
N GLU A 101 15.41 25.07 -0.54
CA GLU A 101 15.69 26.48 -0.84
C GLU A 101 14.48 27.21 -1.42
N VAL A 102 13.76 26.58 -2.36
CA VAL A 102 12.52 27.12 -2.93
C VAL A 102 11.42 27.29 -1.88
N ALA A 103 11.30 26.38 -0.91
CA ALA A 103 10.37 26.56 0.20
C ALA A 103 10.81 27.69 1.16
N ARG A 104 12.12 27.80 1.45
CA ARG A 104 12.66 28.90 2.27
C ARG A 104 12.45 30.27 1.62
N SER A 105 12.50 30.37 0.29
CA SER A 105 12.30 31.64 -0.42
C SER A 105 10.86 32.18 -0.34
N THR A 106 9.92 31.42 0.22
CA THR A 106 8.54 31.89 0.46
C THR A 106 8.30 32.30 1.92
N ASP A 107 9.36 32.53 2.69
CA ASP A 107 9.34 33.00 4.09
C ASP A 107 8.57 32.12 5.09
N ILE A 108 8.32 30.84 4.75
CA ILE A 108 7.72 29.89 5.69
C ILE A 108 8.80 29.06 6.40
N PRO A 109 8.58 28.68 7.67
CA PRO A 109 9.44 27.73 8.37
C PRO A 109 9.65 26.46 7.55
N THR A 110 10.90 26.20 7.15
CA THR A 110 11.26 25.07 6.30
C THR A 110 12.31 24.19 6.96
N PHE A 111 12.02 22.90 7.08
CA PHE A 111 12.89 21.90 7.69
C PHE A 111 13.35 20.89 6.64
N HIS A 112 14.67 20.82 6.39
CA HIS A 112 15.28 19.80 5.53
C HIS A 112 15.84 18.69 6.43
N ILE A 113 15.30 17.48 6.28
CA ILE A 113 15.64 16.31 7.09
C ILE A 113 15.97 15.10 6.20
N GLU A 114 16.82 14.19 6.67
CA GLU A 114 17.01 12.88 6.03
C GLU A 114 16.11 11.81 6.64
N ARG A 115 15.86 11.89 7.95
CA ARG A 115 15.14 10.88 8.74
C ARG A 115 14.09 11.48 9.67
N ALA A 116 13.15 10.65 10.12
CA ALA A 116 12.01 11.08 10.93
C ALA A 116 12.37 11.50 12.38
N ASP A 117 13.53 11.09 12.87
CA ASP A 117 14.10 11.48 14.17
C ASP A 117 14.65 12.91 14.19
N GLU A 118 14.98 13.47 13.03
CA GLU A 118 15.43 14.86 12.88
C GLU A 118 14.27 15.87 12.91
N LEU A 119 13.01 15.41 12.99
CA LEU A 119 11.86 16.30 13.05
C LEU A 119 11.91 17.21 14.28
N PRO A 120 11.80 18.54 14.12
CA PRO A 120 11.79 19.49 15.23
C PRO A 120 10.42 19.51 15.90
N LEU A 121 10.12 18.47 16.69
CA LEU A 121 8.80 18.20 17.26
C LEU A 121 8.21 19.38 18.02
N GLU A 122 9.02 20.10 18.79
CA GLU A 122 8.60 21.28 19.55
C GLU A 122 8.08 22.39 18.64
N LYS A 123 8.84 22.75 17.59
CA LYS A 123 8.44 23.77 16.61
C LYS A 123 7.18 23.36 15.86
N LEU A 124 7.09 22.09 15.47
CA LEU A 124 5.95 21.54 14.73
C LEU A 124 4.69 21.42 15.59
N SER A 125 4.81 21.27 16.91
CA SER A 125 3.67 21.12 17.82
C SER A 125 2.73 22.33 17.85
N HIS A 126 3.22 23.51 17.45
CA HIS A 126 2.45 24.75 17.38
C HIS A 126 1.77 24.96 16.01
N MET A 127 2.20 24.26 14.97
CA MET A 127 1.65 24.39 13.62
C MET A 127 0.28 23.70 13.49
N LYS A 128 -0.60 24.22 12.62
CA LYS A 128 -1.90 23.61 12.30
C LYS A 128 -1.80 22.76 11.04
N ILE A 129 -1.17 23.28 10.00
CA ILE A 129 -1.03 22.61 8.71
C ILE A 129 0.47 22.55 8.38
N VAL A 130 0.99 21.34 8.22
CA VAL A 130 2.39 21.11 7.86
C VAL A 130 2.42 20.45 6.49
N GLY A 131 3.13 21.06 5.55
CA GLY A 131 3.39 20.47 4.24
C GLY A 131 4.57 19.51 4.31
N LEU A 132 4.49 18.43 3.53
CA LEU A 132 5.51 17.39 3.46
C LEU A 132 5.82 17.11 1.98
N THR A 133 7.09 17.15 1.61
CA THR A 133 7.56 16.76 0.28
C THR A 133 8.85 15.95 0.39
N GLY A 134 9.22 15.27 -0.68
CA GLY A 134 10.44 14.47 -0.76
C GLY A 134 11.22 14.77 -2.04
N GLY A 135 12.54 14.68 -1.94
CA GLY A 135 13.42 14.71 -3.11
C GLY A 135 13.19 13.55 -4.08
N ALA A 136 13.61 13.72 -5.34
CA ALA A 136 13.48 12.71 -6.38
C ALA A 136 14.13 11.36 -6.03
N SER A 137 15.24 11.41 -5.28
CA SER A 137 16.01 10.25 -4.84
C SER A 137 15.56 9.72 -3.49
N THR A 138 14.48 10.24 -2.91
CA THR A 138 14.01 9.89 -1.56
C THR A 138 12.92 8.82 -1.68
N PRO A 139 13.16 7.58 -1.20
CA PRO A 139 12.15 6.53 -1.25
C PRO A 139 10.88 6.90 -0.46
N ASN A 140 9.68 6.47 -0.93
CA ASN A 140 8.43 6.82 -0.23
C ASN A 140 8.37 6.27 1.19
N TRP A 141 9.07 5.19 1.52
CA TRP A 141 9.08 4.62 2.86
C TRP A 141 9.69 5.58 3.90
N ILE A 142 10.69 6.39 3.51
CA ILE A 142 11.25 7.45 4.36
C ILE A 142 10.20 8.54 4.56
N ILE A 143 9.54 8.96 3.49
CA ILE A 143 8.47 9.98 3.53
C ILE A 143 7.30 9.48 4.42
N LYS A 144 6.91 8.21 4.30
CA LYS A 144 5.88 7.56 5.12
C LYS A 144 6.27 7.54 6.60
N GLU A 145 7.53 7.26 6.93
CA GLU A 145 8.01 7.27 8.32
C GLU A 145 7.93 8.67 8.93
N VAL A 146 8.30 9.70 8.17
CA VAL A 146 8.13 11.11 8.56
C VAL A 146 6.64 11.45 8.76
N LEU A 147 5.78 11.08 7.81
CA LEU A 147 4.33 11.29 7.90
C LEU A 147 3.74 10.64 9.15
N GLN A 148 4.07 9.37 9.43
CA GLN A 148 3.62 8.65 10.62
C GLN A 148 4.09 9.34 11.90
N ARG A 149 5.30 9.90 11.93
CA ARG A 149 5.80 10.64 13.08
C ARG A 149 5.03 11.94 13.30
N LEU A 150 4.68 12.66 12.22
CA LEU A 150 3.85 13.87 12.26
C LEU A 150 2.43 13.57 12.76
N GLU A 151 1.80 12.50 12.29
CA GLU A 151 0.46 12.08 12.75
C GLU A 151 0.42 11.76 14.25
N ARG A 152 1.51 11.25 14.82
CA ARG A 152 1.63 11.02 16.27
C ARG A 152 1.69 12.32 17.07
N ILE A 153 2.26 13.40 16.52
CA ILE A 153 2.32 14.72 17.17
C ILE A 153 0.91 15.33 17.21
N SER A 154 0.18 15.30 16.08
CA SER A 154 -1.17 15.89 16.00
C SER A 154 -2.17 15.19 16.92
N SER A 155 -2.00 13.89 17.18
CA SER A 155 -2.84 13.12 18.11
C SER A 155 -2.77 13.58 19.58
N TYR A 156 -1.84 14.46 19.96
CA TYR A 156 -1.86 15.10 21.29
C TYR A 156 -3.02 16.09 21.48
N ARG A 157 -3.61 16.62 20.39
CA ARG A 157 -4.75 17.56 20.44
C ARG A 157 -6.12 16.85 20.43
N GLU A 158 -6.16 15.52 20.39
CA GLU A 158 -7.41 14.76 20.29
C GLU A 158 -7.98 14.42 21.67
N LEU A 159 -9.32 14.51 21.80
CA LEU A 159 -10.07 14.05 22.96
C LEU A 159 -9.68 12.60 23.32
N GLY A 160 -9.58 12.29 24.62
CA GLY A 160 -9.03 11.02 25.13
C GLY A 160 -9.69 9.77 24.54
N ILE A 161 -10.99 9.82 24.24
CA ILE A 161 -11.76 8.71 23.64
C ILE A 161 -11.25 8.39 22.22
N TRP A 162 -11.05 9.41 21.37
CA TRP A 162 -10.56 9.23 20.01
C TRP A 162 -9.13 8.68 20.00
N LYS A 163 -8.30 9.15 20.92
CA LYS A 163 -6.94 8.62 21.13
C LYS A 163 -6.94 7.16 21.60
N GLY A 164 -7.93 6.76 22.40
CA GLY A 164 -8.15 5.37 22.78
C GLY A 164 -8.56 4.51 21.58
N MET A 165 -9.58 4.92 20.84
CA MET A 165 -10.08 4.19 19.68
C MET A 165 -9.00 4.01 18.59
N LYS A 166 -8.22 5.05 18.28
CA LYS A 166 -7.10 4.94 17.34
C LYS A 166 -6.04 3.93 17.79
N ARG A 167 -5.75 3.85 19.09
CA ARG A 167 -4.82 2.86 19.64
C ARG A 167 -5.34 1.43 19.44
N VAL A 168 -6.64 1.21 19.65
CA VAL A 168 -7.27 -0.09 19.40
C VAL A 168 -7.21 -0.45 17.91
N ILE A 169 -7.62 0.46 17.02
CA ILE A 169 -7.57 0.23 15.56
C ILE A 169 -6.13 -0.04 15.10
N SER A 170 -5.16 0.75 15.58
CA SER A 170 -3.74 0.55 15.26
C SER A 170 -3.23 -0.81 15.76
N PHE A 171 -3.63 -1.23 16.96
CA PHE A 171 -3.29 -2.55 17.48
C PHE A 171 -3.87 -3.66 16.61
N PHE A 172 -5.16 -3.59 16.27
CA PHE A 172 -5.85 -4.58 15.44
C PHE A 172 -5.25 -4.70 14.03
N SER A 173 -4.90 -3.57 13.43
CA SER A 173 -4.22 -3.53 12.14
C SER A 173 -2.82 -4.15 12.24
N LYS A 174 -2.02 -3.78 13.25
CA LYS A 174 -0.67 -4.32 13.46
C LYS A 174 -0.69 -5.83 13.73
N THR A 175 -1.64 -6.33 14.51
CA THR A 175 -1.73 -7.77 14.80
C THR A 175 -2.41 -8.58 13.71
N ASN A 176 -2.82 -7.99 12.58
CA ASN A 176 -3.66 -8.62 11.55
C ASN A 176 -5.03 -9.12 12.08
N MET A 177 -5.53 -8.59 13.20
CA MET A 177 -6.83 -8.99 13.77
C MET A 177 -8.00 -8.67 12.82
N MET A 178 -7.82 -7.68 11.93
CA MET A 178 -8.80 -7.37 10.87
C MET A 178 -9.04 -8.55 9.91
N ILE A 179 -8.02 -9.39 9.66
CA ILE A 179 -8.17 -10.61 8.87
C ILE A 179 -9.05 -11.63 9.59
N PHE A 180 -8.84 -11.80 10.90
CA PHE A 180 -9.69 -12.67 11.71
C PHE A 180 -11.15 -12.20 11.67
N LEU A 181 -11.40 -10.91 11.89
CA LEU A 181 -12.75 -10.33 11.85
C LEU A 181 -13.39 -10.43 10.46
N GLY A 182 -12.62 -10.20 9.40
CA GLY A 182 -13.09 -10.33 8.02
C GLY A 182 -13.48 -11.78 7.69
N ALA A 183 -12.66 -12.75 8.10
CA ALA A 183 -12.95 -14.17 7.91
C ALA A 183 -14.20 -14.60 8.69
N LEU A 184 -14.34 -14.14 9.94
CA LEU A 184 -15.50 -14.42 10.80
C LEU A 184 -16.78 -13.85 10.20
N SER A 185 -16.74 -12.57 9.82
CA SER A 185 -17.83 -11.84 9.18
C SER A 185 -18.29 -12.52 7.89
N LEU A 186 -17.35 -12.79 6.99
CA LEU A 186 -17.66 -13.33 5.67
C LEU A 186 -18.17 -14.78 5.77
N SER A 187 -17.58 -15.58 6.66
CA SER A 187 -18.07 -16.94 6.95
C SER A 187 -19.49 -16.93 7.52
N TYR A 188 -19.78 -16.02 8.45
CA TYR A 188 -21.13 -15.84 9.00
C TYR A 188 -22.14 -15.44 7.91
N ALA A 189 -21.81 -14.45 7.08
CA ALA A 189 -22.67 -13.99 5.99
C ALA A 189 -22.97 -15.09 4.97
N ILE A 190 -21.97 -15.90 4.61
CA ILE A 190 -22.15 -17.02 3.68
C ILE A 190 -23.00 -18.14 4.27
N LYS A 191 -22.80 -18.51 5.55
CA LYS A 191 -23.67 -19.50 6.20
C LYS A 191 -25.13 -19.04 6.22
N ARG A 192 -25.38 -17.75 6.47
CA ARG A 192 -26.71 -17.13 6.39
C ARG A 192 -27.27 -17.18 4.98
N PHE A 193 -26.47 -16.81 3.99
CA PHE A 193 -26.84 -16.86 2.57
C PHE A 193 -27.28 -18.27 2.12
N TRP A 194 -26.67 -19.31 2.69
CA TRP A 194 -27.04 -20.71 2.44
C TRP A 194 -28.13 -21.26 3.37
N ASN A 195 -28.68 -20.43 4.26
CA ASN A 195 -29.63 -20.82 5.29
C ASN A 195 -29.13 -22.02 6.13
N MET A 196 -27.82 -22.06 6.39
CA MET A 196 -27.20 -23.09 7.21
C MET A 196 -27.39 -22.77 8.70
N PRO A 197 -27.42 -23.80 9.56
CA PRO A 197 -27.32 -23.58 11.00
C PRO A 197 -26.03 -22.82 11.32
N ILE A 198 -26.17 -21.74 12.07
CA ILE A 198 -25.04 -20.92 12.52
C ILE A 198 -24.39 -21.60 13.71
N ASP A 199 -23.69 -22.67 13.41
CA ASP A 199 -22.65 -23.25 14.25
C ASP A 199 -21.47 -22.24 14.30
N GLY A 200 -21.11 -21.80 15.52
CA GLY A 200 -19.99 -20.88 15.74
C GLY A 200 -18.62 -21.55 15.61
N ARG A 201 -18.55 -22.88 15.67
CA ARG A 201 -17.29 -23.65 15.64
C ARG A 201 -16.62 -23.54 14.27
N MET A 202 -17.39 -23.59 13.19
CA MET A 202 -16.88 -23.50 11.83
C MET A 202 -16.43 -22.08 11.48
N CYS A 203 -17.21 -21.06 11.87
CA CYS A 203 -16.79 -19.67 11.72
C CYS A 203 -15.50 -19.41 12.49
N LEU A 204 -15.36 -19.97 13.70
CA LEU A 204 -14.14 -19.88 14.50
C LEU A 204 -12.97 -20.63 13.85
N LEU A 205 -13.18 -21.85 13.36
CA LEU A 205 -12.19 -22.65 12.63
C LEU A 205 -11.61 -21.87 11.46
N VAL A 206 -12.49 -21.34 10.58
CA VAL A 206 -12.09 -20.59 9.39
C VAL A 206 -11.30 -19.35 9.77
N SER A 207 -11.79 -18.61 10.77
CA SER A 207 -11.17 -17.35 11.20
C SER A 207 -9.80 -17.58 11.83
N LEU A 208 -9.66 -18.57 12.70
CA LEU A 208 -8.39 -18.91 13.35
C LEU A 208 -7.36 -19.44 12.33
N TYR A 209 -7.80 -20.31 11.41
CA TYR A 209 -6.92 -20.85 10.38
C TYR A 209 -6.37 -19.75 9.47
N LEU A 210 -7.25 -18.92 8.89
CA LEU A 210 -6.84 -17.84 8.00
C LEU A 210 -6.00 -16.79 8.74
N TYR A 211 -6.34 -16.45 9.98
CA TYR A 211 -5.53 -15.57 10.81
C TYR A 211 -4.13 -16.13 11.07
N GLY A 212 -4.04 -17.39 11.53
CA GLY A 212 -2.78 -18.07 11.79
C GLY A 212 -1.89 -18.14 10.55
N LEU A 213 -2.46 -18.48 9.40
CA LEU A 213 -1.76 -18.54 8.12
C LEU A 213 -1.25 -17.17 7.66
N HIS A 214 -2.03 -16.10 7.81
CA HIS A 214 -1.57 -14.75 7.48
C HIS A 214 -0.46 -14.28 8.43
N LEU A 215 -0.54 -14.67 9.71
CA LEU A 215 0.47 -14.30 10.70
C LEU A 215 1.82 -14.95 10.39
N ILE A 216 1.85 -16.25 10.06
CA ILE A 216 3.08 -16.94 9.67
C ILE A 216 3.62 -16.42 8.34
N ASN A 217 2.76 -16.19 7.34
CA ASN A 217 3.18 -15.64 6.05
C ASN A 217 3.82 -14.26 6.19
N ARG A 218 3.32 -13.45 7.12
CA ARG A 218 3.89 -12.13 7.44
C ARG A 218 5.25 -12.25 8.14
N LEU A 219 5.41 -13.23 9.05
CA LEU A 219 6.69 -13.53 9.71
C LEU A 219 7.75 -14.08 8.75
N LEU A 220 7.32 -14.76 7.69
CA LEU A 220 8.16 -15.34 6.64
C LEU A 220 8.31 -14.42 5.41
N ASP A 221 7.88 -13.16 5.50
CA ASP A 221 8.01 -12.25 4.37
C ASP A 221 9.48 -11.91 4.05
N LYS A 222 9.80 -11.66 2.77
CA LYS A 222 11.18 -11.42 2.29
C LYS A 222 11.71 -10.02 2.64
N GLY A 223 11.08 -9.34 3.60
CA GLY A 223 11.42 -7.97 3.99
C GLY A 223 10.70 -6.88 3.22
N SER A 224 9.70 -7.20 2.37
CA SER A 224 8.91 -6.16 1.71
C SER A 224 8.11 -5.35 2.73
N SER A 225 7.66 -6.00 3.82
CA SER A 225 7.06 -5.33 4.96
C SER A 225 7.94 -4.25 5.60
N THR A 226 9.27 -4.37 5.55
CA THR A 226 10.19 -3.37 6.13
C THR A 226 10.15 -2.05 5.37
N TYR A 227 9.96 -2.11 4.05
CA TYR A 227 9.83 -0.92 3.21
C TYR A 227 8.39 -0.41 3.16
N ASN A 228 7.40 -1.31 3.19
CA ASN A 228 6.00 -0.91 3.08
C ASN A 228 5.44 -0.35 4.39
N GLU A 229 5.77 -0.98 5.52
CA GLU A 229 5.26 -0.66 6.86
C GLU A 229 6.37 -0.79 7.93
N PRO A 230 7.32 0.16 8.00
CA PRO A 230 8.50 0.05 8.87
C PRO A 230 8.16 -0.16 10.35
N ASP A 231 7.17 0.60 10.85
CA ASP A 231 6.68 0.49 12.23
C ASP A 231 6.13 -0.90 12.56
N THR A 232 5.34 -1.46 11.64
CA THR A 232 4.76 -2.78 11.85
C THR A 232 5.84 -3.85 11.76
N ALA A 233 6.77 -3.76 10.81
CA ALA A 233 7.91 -4.67 10.73
C ALA A 233 8.76 -4.68 12.01
N ARG A 234 9.05 -3.51 12.59
CA ARG A 234 9.72 -3.40 13.89
C ARG A 234 8.93 -4.05 15.02
N PHE A 235 7.61 -3.92 15.02
CA PHE A 235 6.72 -4.54 16.01
C PHE A 235 6.76 -6.07 15.92
N TYR A 236 6.69 -6.64 14.71
CA TYR A 236 6.81 -8.09 14.51
C TYR A 236 8.20 -8.61 14.92
N ASN A 237 9.26 -7.89 14.58
CA ASN A 237 10.62 -8.28 14.97
C ASN A 237 10.81 -8.26 16.50
N ARG A 238 10.23 -7.27 17.19
CA ARG A 238 10.27 -7.19 18.66
C ARG A 238 9.52 -8.34 19.34
N TYR A 239 8.36 -8.74 18.82
CA TYR A 239 7.49 -9.76 19.42
C TYR A 239 7.44 -11.05 18.60
N ARG A 240 8.53 -11.38 17.90
CA ARG A 240 8.57 -12.47 16.92
C ARG A 240 8.15 -13.81 17.51
N GLU A 241 8.71 -14.17 18.66
CA GLU A 241 8.43 -15.44 19.34
C GLU A 241 6.94 -15.55 19.74
N ALA A 242 6.37 -14.47 20.28
CA ALA A 242 4.96 -14.43 20.64
C ALA A 242 4.06 -14.64 19.41
N PHE A 243 4.37 -13.99 18.27
CA PHE A 243 3.58 -14.18 17.05
C PHE A 243 3.73 -15.57 16.43
N VAL A 244 4.93 -16.19 16.53
CA VAL A 244 5.10 -17.59 16.13
C VAL A 244 4.23 -18.50 16.99
N LEU A 245 4.28 -18.36 18.32
CA LEU A 245 3.48 -19.16 19.24
C LEU A 245 1.97 -18.98 19.01
N ILE A 246 1.52 -17.73 18.84
CA ILE A 246 0.11 -17.43 18.54
C ILE A 246 -0.30 -18.05 17.20
N SER A 247 0.51 -17.91 16.14
CA SER A 247 0.22 -18.49 14.83
C SER A 247 0.13 -20.02 14.91
N SER A 248 1.12 -20.67 15.51
CA SER A 248 1.15 -22.12 15.70
C SER A 248 -0.04 -22.60 16.51
N PHE A 249 -0.41 -21.89 17.58
CA PHE A 249 -1.60 -22.20 18.37
C PHE A 249 -2.88 -22.08 17.54
N CYS A 250 -3.07 -20.99 16.79
CA CYS A 250 -4.25 -20.81 15.95
C CYS A 250 -4.37 -21.91 14.88
N ILE A 251 -3.28 -22.24 14.20
CA ILE A 251 -3.26 -23.31 13.18
C ILE A 251 -3.55 -24.67 13.83
N LEU A 252 -2.85 -25.02 14.91
CA LEU A 252 -3.05 -26.30 15.61
C LEU A 252 -4.48 -26.43 16.15
N PHE A 253 -5.01 -25.39 16.78
CA PHE A 253 -6.37 -25.41 17.29
C PHE A 253 -7.40 -25.50 16.17
N SER A 254 -7.17 -24.84 15.03
CA SER A 254 -8.05 -24.96 13.86
C SER A 254 -8.05 -26.38 13.27
N LEU A 255 -6.90 -27.08 13.29
CA LEU A 255 -6.80 -28.49 12.89
C LEU A 255 -7.57 -29.40 13.87
N ILE A 256 -7.46 -29.17 15.17
CA ILE A 256 -8.22 -29.91 16.19
C ILE A 256 -9.73 -29.68 15.98
N LEU A 257 -10.16 -28.44 15.75
CA LEU A 257 -11.57 -28.14 15.42
C LEU A 257 -12.00 -28.86 14.15
N ALA A 258 -11.18 -28.82 13.09
CA ALA A 258 -11.49 -29.45 11.82
C ALA A 258 -11.69 -30.97 11.98
N TYR A 259 -10.81 -31.63 12.73
CA TYR A 259 -10.94 -33.07 13.00
C TYR A 259 -12.26 -33.43 13.71
N ASN A 260 -12.71 -32.55 14.62
CA ASN A 260 -13.94 -32.76 15.37
C ASN A 260 -15.23 -32.41 14.60
N ILE A 261 -15.13 -31.56 13.56
CA ILE A 261 -16.27 -31.19 12.71
C ILE A 261 -16.40 -32.17 11.55
N GLU A 262 -15.36 -32.29 10.71
CA GLU A 262 -15.37 -33.12 9.51
C GLU A 262 -13.96 -33.59 9.14
N LYS A 263 -13.77 -34.91 8.97
CA LYS A 263 -12.45 -35.49 8.62
C LYS A 263 -11.89 -34.96 7.30
N MET A 264 -12.75 -34.68 6.31
CA MET A 264 -12.31 -34.07 5.05
C MET A 264 -11.80 -32.65 5.25
N ALA A 265 -12.43 -31.87 6.14
CA ALA A 265 -11.94 -30.54 6.47
C ALA A 265 -10.54 -30.59 7.09
N PHE A 266 -10.30 -31.56 7.99
CA PHE A 266 -8.96 -31.77 8.56
C PHE A 266 -7.89 -32.03 7.49
N LEU A 267 -8.17 -32.93 6.53
CA LEU A 267 -7.24 -33.23 5.43
C LEU A 267 -6.99 -32.01 4.54
N ILE A 268 -8.04 -31.25 4.21
CA ILE A 268 -7.92 -30.01 3.41
C ILE A 268 -7.04 -29.00 4.14
N LEU A 269 -7.22 -28.79 5.44
CA LEU A 269 -6.41 -27.84 6.21
C LEU A 269 -4.95 -28.28 6.30
N ILE A 270 -4.66 -29.58 6.44
CA ILE A 270 -3.28 -30.09 6.38
C ILE A 270 -2.67 -29.76 5.01
N CYS A 271 -3.35 -30.08 3.92
CA CYS A 271 -2.89 -29.80 2.57
C CYS A 271 -2.64 -28.30 2.36
N LEU A 272 -3.57 -27.44 2.77
CA LEU A 272 -3.42 -25.99 2.67
C LEU A 272 -2.27 -25.46 3.55
N THR A 273 -2.04 -26.05 4.73
CA THR A 273 -0.92 -25.68 5.62
C THR A 273 0.40 -26.05 4.96
N LEU A 274 0.49 -27.25 4.39
CA LEU A 274 1.68 -27.70 3.66
C LEU A 274 1.95 -26.83 2.42
N ILE A 275 0.91 -26.49 1.65
CA ILE A 275 1.03 -25.57 0.51
C ILE A 275 1.47 -24.17 0.97
N GLY A 276 0.90 -23.65 2.06
CA GLY A 276 1.26 -22.36 2.64
C GLY A 276 2.73 -22.32 3.10
N LEU A 277 3.19 -23.36 3.79
CA LEU A 277 4.59 -23.50 4.18
C LEU A 277 5.50 -23.66 2.96
N ALA A 278 5.14 -24.50 1.98
CA ALA A 278 5.89 -24.69 0.74
C ALA A 278 5.95 -23.40 -0.11
N TYR A 279 4.93 -22.54 -0.04
CA TYR A 279 4.93 -21.24 -0.70
C TYR A 279 6.03 -20.32 -0.14
N SER A 280 6.25 -20.36 1.18
CA SER A 280 7.22 -19.51 1.88
C SER A 280 8.62 -20.13 2.00
N LEU A 281 8.74 -21.45 1.92
CA LEU A 281 10.00 -22.19 2.01
C LEU A 281 10.59 -22.41 0.61
N PHE A 282 11.92 -22.37 0.51
CA PHE A 282 12.63 -22.64 -0.75
C PHE A 282 12.45 -24.13 -1.11
N ILE A 283 11.69 -24.39 -2.19
CA ILE A 283 11.43 -25.76 -2.66
C ILE A 283 12.67 -26.32 -3.38
N ILE A 284 13.52 -25.45 -3.95
CA ILE A 284 14.68 -25.84 -4.75
C ILE A 284 15.98 -25.44 -4.05
N PRO A 285 16.83 -26.41 -3.67
CA PRO A 285 18.15 -26.14 -3.11
C PRO A 285 19.05 -25.35 -4.08
N PRO A 286 19.93 -24.47 -3.59
CA PRO A 286 20.72 -23.56 -4.42
C PRO A 286 21.69 -24.25 -5.39
N PHE A 287 21.93 -25.56 -5.23
CA PHE A 287 22.84 -26.35 -6.08
C PHE A 287 22.18 -26.95 -7.34
N LEU A 288 20.85 -26.87 -7.50
CA LEU A 288 20.14 -27.42 -8.66
C LEU A 288 19.80 -26.31 -9.68
N PRO A 289 20.37 -26.33 -10.90
CA PRO A 289 20.22 -25.25 -11.89
C PRO A 289 18.94 -25.32 -12.73
N ILE A 290 17.97 -26.17 -12.39
CA ILE A 290 16.85 -26.56 -13.27
C ILE A 290 15.78 -25.44 -13.41
N LEU A 291 15.68 -24.52 -12.45
CA LEU A 291 14.75 -23.38 -12.44
C LEU A 291 15.47 -22.13 -11.94
N GLY A 292 16.29 -21.51 -12.78
CA GLY A 292 17.22 -20.43 -12.38
C GLY A 292 16.60 -19.32 -11.51
N ARG A 293 15.48 -18.72 -11.96
CA ARG A 293 14.83 -17.54 -11.34
C ARG A 293 13.73 -17.86 -10.32
N TYR A 294 13.10 -19.04 -10.40
CA TYR A 294 11.93 -19.40 -9.60
C TYR A 294 12.27 -20.51 -8.59
N ARG A 295 12.59 -20.12 -7.35
CA ARG A 295 13.04 -21.05 -6.28
C ARG A 295 11.94 -21.37 -5.25
N SER A 296 10.85 -20.60 -5.28
CA SER A 296 9.66 -20.75 -4.47
C SER A 296 8.41 -20.42 -5.30
N ILE A 297 7.24 -20.93 -4.93
CA ILE A 297 5.96 -20.54 -5.57
C ILE A 297 5.75 -19.02 -5.45
N LYS A 298 6.28 -18.40 -4.39
CA LYS A 298 6.30 -16.95 -4.18
C LYS A 298 7.05 -16.16 -5.26
N ASP A 299 7.94 -16.80 -6.02
CA ASP A 299 8.65 -16.16 -7.12
C ASP A 299 7.82 -16.11 -8.41
N ILE A 300 6.70 -16.84 -8.48
CA ILE A 300 5.82 -16.81 -9.65
C ILE A 300 5.08 -15.45 -9.70
N PRO A 301 5.11 -14.72 -10.82
CA PRO A 301 4.42 -13.45 -10.98
C PRO A 301 2.91 -13.55 -10.68
N GLY A 302 2.41 -12.65 -9.83
CA GLY A 302 1.00 -12.58 -9.41
C GLY A 302 0.56 -13.66 -8.42
N SER A 303 1.44 -14.60 -8.05
CA SER A 303 1.10 -15.73 -7.17
C SER A 303 0.64 -15.28 -5.78
N LYS A 304 1.27 -14.25 -5.21
CA LYS A 304 0.87 -13.65 -3.92
C LYS A 304 -0.58 -13.14 -3.98
N THR A 305 -0.90 -12.40 -5.04
CA THR A 305 -2.21 -11.77 -5.24
C THR A 305 -3.32 -12.81 -5.46
N LEU A 306 -3.01 -13.98 -6.05
CA LEU A 306 -3.98 -15.04 -6.35
C LEU A 306 -4.10 -16.12 -5.27
N SER A 307 -3.00 -16.48 -4.62
CA SER A 307 -2.97 -17.55 -3.60
C SER A 307 -3.85 -17.23 -2.39
N ILE A 308 -3.89 -15.97 -1.97
CA ILE A 308 -4.72 -15.52 -0.84
C ILE A 308 -6.22 -15.73 -1.15
N PRO A 309 -6.81 -15.19 -2.23
CA PRO A 309 -8.19 -15.48 -2.62
C PRO A 309 -8.51 -16.98 -2.72
N ILE A 310 -7.59 -17.78 -3.29
CA ILE A 310 -7.78 -19.23 -3.42
C ILE A 310 -7.93 -19.89 -2.04
N ALA A 311 -7.05 -19.57 -1.09
CA ALA A 311 -7.15 -20.12 0.26
C ALA A 311 -8.47 -19.73 0.96
N TRP A 312 -8.92 -18.49 0.77
CA TRP A 312 -10.20 -18.03 1.33
C TRP A 312 -11.41 -18.74 0.72
N ILE A 313 -11.40 -19.01 -0.60
CA ILE A 313 -12.47 -19.76 -1.26
C ILE A 313 -12.53 -21.19 -0.75
N THR A 314 -11.38 -21.83 -0.59
CA THR A 314 -11.36 -23.20 -0.06
C THR A 314 -11.99 -23.23 1.33
N MET A 315 -11.68 -22.25 2.19
CA MET A 315 -12.17 -22.22 3.58
C MET A 315 -13.62 -21.75 3.73
N ILE A 316 -14.06 -20.75 2.97
CA ILE A 316 -15.39 -20.13 3.12
C ILE A 316 -16.39 -20.63 2.09
N GLY A 317 -15.93 -20.95 0.87
CA GLY A 317 -16.77 -21.42 -0.21
C GLY A 317 -16.87 -22.94 -0.29
N ILE A 318 -15.76 -23.67 -0.26
CA ILE A 318 -15.76 -25.12 -0.50
C ILE A 318 -16.01 -25.89 0.80
N LEU A 319 -15.35 -25.51 1.89
CA LEU A 319 -15.40 -26.28 3.14
C LEU A 319 -16.82 -26.42 3.72
N PRO A 320 -17.65 -25.36 3.82
CA PRO A 320 -19.00 -25.52 4.38
C PRO A 320 -19.95 -26.30 3.44
N PHE A 321 -19.62 -26.39 2.14
CA PHE A 321 -20.35 -27.22 1.18
C PHE A 321 -20.13 -28.71 1.47
N LEU A 322 -18.90 -29.11 1.78
CA LEU A 322 -18.55 -30.49 2.14
C LEU A 322 -19.26 -30.92 3.43
N GLU A 323 -19.32 -30.03 4.42
CA GLU A 323 -19.97 -30.28 5.71
C GLU A 323 -21.47 -30.53 5.58
N TYR A 324 -22.18 -29.67 4.83
CA TYR A 324 -23.65 -29.66 4.85
C TYR A 324 -24.29 -30.55 3.78
N GLY A 325 -23.59 -30.84 2.68
CA GLY A 325 -23.99 -31.79 1.62
C GLY A 325 -25.31 -31.50 0.87
N LYS A 326 -26.13 -30.55 1.33
CA LYS A 326 -27.45 -30.19 0.77
C LYS A 326 -27.40 -28.99 -0.18
N ILE A 327 -26.23 -28.44 -0.40
CA ILE A 327 -26.03 -27.23 -1.20
C ILE A 327 -25.89 -27.65 -2.66
N THR A 328 -26.56 -26.95 -3.56
CA THR A 328 -26.42 -27.21 -4.99
C THR A 328 -25.14 -26.58 -5.55
N LEU A 329 -24.69 -27.04 -6.72
CA LEU A 329 -23.44 -26.56 -7.31
C LEU A 329 -23.48 -25.05 -7.64
N SER A 330 -24.63 -24.50 -8.05
CA SER A 330 -24.74 -23.10 -8.48
C SER A 330 -24.54 -22.09 -7.34
N PRO A 331 -25.20 -22.20 -6.17
CA PRO A 331 -24.90 -21.37 -5.00
C PRO A 331 -23.46 -21.52 -4.49
N MET A 332 -22.86 -22.71 -4.62
CA MET A 332 -21.45 -22.93 -4.29
C MET A 332 -20.52 -22.10 -5.18
N LEU A 333 -20.69 -22.21 -6.50
CA LEU A 333 -19.89 -21.45 -7.47
C LEU A 333 -20.07 -19.93 -7.30
N LEU A 334 -21.30 -19.49 -7.01
CA LEU A 334 -21.59 -18.09 -6.76
C LEU A 334 -20.87 -17.58 -5.50
N THR A 335 -20.96 -18.30 -4.39
CA THR A 335 -20.20 -17.99 -3.17
C THR A 335 -18.70 -17.94 -3.43
N CYS A 336 -18.15 -18.93 -4.15
CA CYS A 336 -16.73 -18.94 -4.51
C CYS A 336 -16.36 -17.69 -5.33
N SER A 337 -17.20 -17.28 -6.26
CA SER A 337 -16.99 -16.08 -7.08
C SER A 337 -17.04 -14.79 -6.26
N ILE A 338 -17.98 -14.69 -5.30
CA ILE A 338 -18.08 -13.57 -4.35
C ILE A 338 -16.83 -13.49 -3.48
N VAL A 339 -16.48 -14.59 -2.81
CA VAL A 339 -15.32 -14.65 -1.90
C VAL A 339 -14.03 -14.38 -2.65
N PHE A 340 -13.83 -14.99 -3.83
CA PHE A 340 -12.67 -14.71 -4.69
C PHE A 340 -12.57 -13.21 -4.94
N SER A 341 -13.66 -12.60 -5.42
CA SER A 341 -13.64 -11.22 -5.88
C SER A 341 -13.39 -10.24 -4.74
N LEU A 342 -14.07 -10.40 -3.59
CA LEU A 342 -13.87 -9.52 -2.44
C LEU A 342 -12.44 -9.62 -1.88
N VAL A 343 -11.90 -10.84 -1.74
CA VAL A 343 -10.55 -11.06 -1.23
C VAL A 343 -9.49 -10.63 -2.25
N PHE A 344 -9.73 -10.84 -3.54
CA PHE A 344 -8.84 -10.40 -4.62
C PHE A 344 -8.78 -8.88 -4.69
N ILE A 345 -9.92 -8.20 -4.61
CA ILE A 345 -9.98 -6.73 -4.58
C ILE A 345 -9.23 -6.20 -3.36
N ARG A 346 -9.50 -6.75 -2.16
CA ARG A 346 -8.78 -6.38 -0.93
C ARG A 346 -7.28 -6.56 -1.10
N THR A 347 -6.84 -7.73 -1.54
CA THR A 347 -5.42 -8.06 -1.71
C THR A 347 -4.75 -7.16 -2.75
N SER A 348 -5.41 -6.91 -3.88
CA SER A 348 -4.91 -6.04 -4.95
C SER A 348 -4.77 -4.58 -4.50
N LEU A 349 -5.69 -4.07 -3.68
CA LEU A 349 -5.58 -2.72 -3.12
C LEU A 349 -4.36 -2.59 -2.18
N PHE A 350 -4.12 -3.59 -1.33
CA PHE A 350 -2.90 -3.60 -0.50
C PHE A 350 -1.63 -3.70 -1.35
N ASP A 351 -1.59 -4.57 -2.35
CA ASP A 351 -0.44 -4.67 -3.25
C ASP A 351 -0.19 -3.35 -4.01
N ILE A 352 -1.24 -2.58 -4.35
CA ILE A 352 -1.10 -1.23 -4.93
C ILE A 352 -0.47 -0.26 -3.92
N PHE A 353 -0.94 -0.25 -2.67
CA PHE A 353 -0.40 0.62 -1.62
C PHE A 353 1.08 0.35 -1.30
N HIS A 354 1.51 -0.88 -1.58
CA HIS A 354 2.80 -1.48 -1.23
C HIS A 354 3.70 -1.75 -2.44
N ILE A 355 3.33 -1.22 -3.62
CA ILE A 355 4.02 -1.49 -4.90
C ILE A 355 5.52 -1.18 -4.88
N GLN A 356 5.93 -0.09 -4.21
CA GLN A 356 7.34 0.30 -4.15
C GLN A 356 8.20 -0.64 -3.30
N GLY A 357 7.71 -1.08 -2.13
CA GLY A 357 8.46 -2.04 -1.31
C GLY A 357 8.54 -3.39 -1.98
N ASP A 358 7.49 -3.81 -2.68
CA ASP A 358 7.49 -5.05 -3.46
C ASP A 358 8.47 -4.97 -4.64
N LEU A 359 8.56 -3.83 -5.34
CA LEU A 359 9.59 -3.57 -6.37
C LEU A 359 11.02 -3.67 -5.82
N ILE A 360 11.32 -3.04 -4.67
CA ILE A 360 12.66 -3.01 -4.07
C ILE A 360 13.14 -4.42 -3.72
N VAL A 361 12.25 -5.27 -3.23
CA VAL A 361 12.56 -6.64 -2.79
C VAL A 361 12.42 -7.65 -3.94
N GLY A 362 11.99 -7.21 -5.13
CA GLY A 362 11.81 -8.06 -6.31
C GLY A 362 10.60 -9.00 -6.22
N THR A 363 9.57 -8.63 -5.47
CA THR A 363 8.31 -9.39 -5.39
C THR A 363 7.42 -9.02 -6.57
N GLU A 364 7.10 -9.99 -7.44
CA GLU A 364 6.28 -9.77 -8.63
C GLU A 364 4.79 -9.88 -8.31
N THR A 365 4.19 -8.84 -7.71
CA THR A 365 2.71 -8.76 -7.55
C THR A 365 2.03 -8.28 -8.83
N ILE A 366 0.70 -8.44 -8.95
CA ILE A 366 -0.03 -7.95 -10.13
C ILE A 366 0.26 -6.46 -10.40
N PRO A 367 0.18 -5.54 -9.41
CA PRO A 367 0.50 -4.13 -9.62
C PRO A 367 1.92 -3.86 -10.10
N VAL A 368 2.89 -4.67 -9.69
CA VAL A 368 4.27 -4.57 -10.17
C VAL A 368 4.37 -4.94 -11.65
N ILE A 369 3.65 -5.97 -12.10
CA ILE A 369 3.75 -6.51 -13.46
C ILE A 369 3.01 -5.62 -14.47
N ILE A 370 1.75 -5.28 -14.18
CA ILE A 370 0.87 -4.58 -15.15
C ILE A 370 0.75 -3.09 -14.86
N GLY A 371 1.31 -2.62 -13.74
CA GLY A 371 1.24 -1.24 -13.28
C GLY A 371 0.01 -0.94 -12.42
N GLU A 372 0.13 0.10 -11.61
CA GLU A 372 -0.91 0.60 -10.70
C GLU A 372 -2.22 0.94 -11.42
N LYS A 373 -2.15 1.71 -12.53
CA LYS A 373 -3.34 2.15 -13.27
C LYS A 373 -4.15 0.98 -13.82
N ASN A 374 -3.50 -0.04 -14.37
CA ASN A 374 -4.18 -1.20 -14.92
C ASN A 374 -4.73 -2.09 -13.81
N SER A 375 -4.05 -2.20 -12.68
CA SER A 375 -4.54 -2.94 -11.51
C SER A 375 -5.81 -2.32 -10.93
N LEU A 376 -5.88 -0.98 -10.84
CA LEU A 376 -7.12 -0.30 -10.46
C LEU A 376 -8.26 -0.56 -11.46
N LYS A 377 -7.96 -0.58 -12.77
CA LYS A 377 -8.98 -0.93 -13.79
C LYS A 377 -9.48 -2.36 -13.62
N ILE A 378 -8.62 -3.33 -13.33
CA ILE A 378 -9.04 -4.71 -13.06
C ILE A 378 -10.02 -4.75 -11.87
N ILE A 379 -9.71 -4.04 -10.78
CA ILE A 379 -10.62 -3.94 -9.62
C ILE A 379 -11.97 -3.34 -10.04
N GLU A 380 -11.97 -2.28 -10.86
CA GLU A 380 -13.20 -1.63 -11.34
C GLU A 380 -14.04 -2.57 -12.21
N TYR A 381 -13.42 -3.22 -13.19
CA TYR A 381 -14.11 -4.16 -14.09
C TYR A 381 -14.66 -5.36 -13.33
N LEU A 382 -13.86 -5.96 -12.43
CA LEU A 382 -14.31 -7.06 -11.59
C LEU A 382 -15.48 -6.64 -10.70
N SER A 383 -15.42 -5.46 -10.09
CA SER A 383 -16.51 -4.95 -9.24
C SER A 383 -17.79 -4.74 -10.05
N ALA A 384 -17.69 -4.13 -11.24
CA ALA A 384 -18.84 -3.93 -12.12
C ALA A 384 -19.45 -5.26 -12.59
N LEU A 385 -18.60 -6.22 -12.98
CA LEU A 385 -19.02 -7.56 -13.38
C LEU A 385 -19.78 -8.27 -12.25
N MET A 386 -19.25 -8.21 -11.02
CA MET A 386 -19.89 -8.82 -9.86
C MET A 386 -21.21 -8.16 -9.48
N ILE A 387 -21.32 -6.83 -9.61
CA ILE A 387 -22.61 -6.12 -9.42
C ILE A 387 -23.65 -6.66 -10.42
N LEU A 388 -23.30 -6.73 -11.70
CA LEU A 388 -24.21 -7.24 -12.74
C LEU A 388 -24.59 -8.70 -12.51
N LEU A 389 -23.62 -9.55 -12.19
CA LEU A 389 -23.85 -10.98 -11.91
C LEU A 389 -24.80 -11.16 -10.72
N LEU A 390 -24.54 -10.48 -9.60
CA LEU A 390 -25.36 -10.64 -8.39
C LEU A 390 -26.76 -10.05 -8.56
N PHE A 391 -26.88 -8.94 -9.29
CA PHE A 391 -28.19 -8.37 -9.61
C PHE A 391 -29.00 -9.28 -10.54
N TYR A 392 -28.34 -9.90 -11.52
CA TYR A 392 -28.97 -10.91 -12.38
C TYR A 392 -29.44 -12.13 -11.58
N VAL A 393 -28.60 -12.67 -10.68
CA VAL A 393 -28.99 -13.79 -9.81
C VAL A 393 -30.16 -13.42 -8.91
N TYR A 394 -30.18 -12.19 -8.38
CA TYR A 394 -31.28 -11.71 -7.55
C TYR A 394 -32.59 -11.64 -8.33
N ILE A 395 -32.59 -11.02 -9.53
CA ILE A 395 -33.80 -10.86 -10.35
C ILE A 395 -34.30 -12.19 -10.91
N SER A 396 -33.39 -13.06 -11.35
CA SER A 396 -33.76 -14.38 -11.90
C SER A 396 -34.37 -15.30 -10.83
N GLY A 397 -34.23 -14.97 -9.54
CA GLY A 397 -34.77 -15.75 -8.44
C GLY A 397 -34.06 -17.09 -8.23
N VAL A 398 -32.89 -17.29 -8.87
CA VAL A 398 -32.04 -18.48 -8.70
C VAL A 398 -31.60 -18.64 -7.25
N VAL A 399 -31.38 -17.52 -6.55
CA VAL A 399 -31.17 -17.48 -5.10
C VAL A 399 -32.07 -16.42 -4.48
N ARG A 400 -32.92 -16.82 -3.51
CA ARG A 400 -33.91 -15.94 -2.86
C ARG A 400 -33.49 -15.41 -1.48
N SER A 401 -32.20 -15.43 -1.18
CA SER A 401 -31.68 -14.96 0.11
C SER A 401 -31.50 -13.44 0.10
N PRO A 402 -31.99 -12.70 1.13
CA PRO A 402 -31.79 -11.25 1.24
C PRO A 402 -30.31 -10.86 1.38
N GLU A 403 -29.48 -11.79 1.87
CA GLU A 403 -28.03 -11.58 2.03
C GLU A 403 -27.32 -11.27 0.70
N ILE A 404 -27.90 -11.64 -0.46
CA ILE A 404 -27.34 -11.26 -1.77
C ILE A 404 -27.24 -9.74 -1.96
N LEU A 405 -28.18 -8.97 -1.40
CA LEU A 405 -28.16 -7.51 -1.45
C LEU A 405 -26.97 -6.94 -0.66
N PHE A 406 -26.59 -7.58 0.44
CA PHE A 406 -25.45 -7.16 1.26
C PHE A 406 -24.12 -7.39 0.51
N PHE A 407 -24.01 -8.49 -0.23
CA PHE A 407 -22.85 -8.72 -1.11
C PHE A 407 -22.81 -7.73 -2.27
N ILE A 408 -23.96 -7.36 -2.85
CA ILE A 408 -24.02 -6.31 -3.88
C ILE A 408 -23.43 -5.01 -3.35
N LEU A 409 -23.75 -4.59 -2.13
CA LEU A 409 -23.24 -3.34 -1.53
C LEU A 409 -21.72 -3.31 -1.32
N CYS A 410 -21.06 -4.47 -1.24
CA CYS A 410 -19.61 -4.54 -1.03
C CYS A 410 -18.81 -4.05 -2.25
N PHE A 411 -19.34 -4.20 -3.46
CA PHE A 411 -18.64 -3.83 -4.70
C PHE A 411 -18.69 -2.31 -4.99
N PRO A 412 -19.80 -1.58 -4.82
CA PRO A 412 -19.80 -0.12 -4.79
C PRO A 412 -18.90 0.44 -3.70
N TYR A 413 -18.82 -0.21 -2.54
CA TYR A 413 -17.88 0.18 -1.49
C TYR A 413 -16.41 0.05 -1.96
N ALA A 414 -16.05 -1.05 -2.63
CA ALA A 414 -14.73 -1.20 -3.24
C ALA A 414 -14.44 -0.12 -4.31
N LEU A 415 -15.40 0.20 -5.17
CA LEU A 415 -15.27 1.28 -6.17
C LEU A 415 -15.07 2.66 -5.52
N LEU A 416 -15.76 2.93 -4.40
CA LEU A 416 -15.56 4.13 -3.62
C LEU A 416 -14.12 4.21 -3.10
N LEU A 417 -13.56 3.11 -2.59
CA LEU A 417 -12.18 3.06 -2.10
C LEU A 417 -11.16 3.30 -3.22
N VAL A 418 -11.40 2.72 -4.41
CA VAL A 418 -10.59 3.01 -5.61
C VAL A 418 -10.61 4.50 -5.96
N ASN A 419 -11.78 5.14 -5.88
CA ASN A 419 -11.93 6.57 -6.18
C ASN A 419 -11.24 7.45 -5.12
N ILE A 420 -11.38 7.11 -3.83
CA ILE A 420 -10.69 7.77 -2.72
C ILE A 420 -9.18 7.74 -2.93
N TYR A 421 -8.65 6.57 -3.28
CA TYR A 421 -7.22 6.38 -3.56
C TYR A 421 -6.78 7.17 -4.80
N ARG A 422 -7.48 7.02 -5.93
CA ARG A 422 -7.14 7.68 -7.21
C ARG A 422 -7.14 9.21 -7.11
N LYS A 423 -8.08 9.78 -6.34
CA LYS A 423 -8.17 11.24 -6.13
C LYS A 423 -7.20 11.75 -5.05
N GLY A 424 -6.46 10.86 -4.39
CA GLY A 424 -5.55 11.23 -3.31
C GLY A 424 -6.26 11.84 -2.08
N TRP A 425 -7.54 11.54 -1.88
CA TRP A 425 -8.32 12.08 -0.75
C TRP A 425 -7.83 11.54 0.59
N ILE A 426 -7.38 10.28 0.61
CA ILE A 426 -6.78 9.64 1.77
C ILE A 426 -5.52 8.91 1.28
N TYR A 427 -4.38 9.21 1.90
CA TYR A 427 -3.11 8.55 1.58
C TYR A 427 -3.07 7.13 2.18
N PRO A 428 -2.40 6.15 1.53
CA PRO A 428 -2.21 4.82 2.09
C PRO A 428 -1.58 4.83 3.48
N GLY A 429 -2.21 4.11 4.39
CA GLY A 429 -1.84 4.01 5.80
C GLY A 429 -3.03 3.51 6.62
N LEU A 430 -2.91 3.58 7.95
CA LEU A 430 -3.85 2.92 8.87
C LEU A 430 -5.32 3.15 8.54
N ARG A 431 -5.72 4.39 8.22
CA ARG A 431 -7.12 4.73 7.91
C ARG A 431 -7.62 4.03 6.65
N LEU A 432 -6.93 4.22 5.53
CA LEU A 432 -7.35 3.64 4.25
C LEU A 432 -7.27 2.12 4.29
N GLU A 433 -6.22 1.55 4.89
CA GLU A 433 -6.05 0.11 5.04
C GLU A 433 -7.18 -0.52 5.88
N THR A 434 -7.58 0.13 6.98
CA THR A 434 -8.72 -0.30 7.80
C THR A 434 -10.03 -0.26 7.01
N MET A 435 -10.22 0.76 6.16
CA MET A 435 -11.38 0.84 5.26
C MET A 435 -11.37 -0.29 4.22
N VAL A 436 -10.21 -0.62 3.65
CA VAL A 436 -10.07 -1.74 2.71
C VAL A 436 -10.40 -3.08 3.38
N ASP A 437 -9.95 -3.32 4.61
CA ASP A 437 -10.36 -4.51 5.37
C ASP A 437 -11.87 -4.55 5.65
N GLY A 438 -12.51 -3.38 5.71
CA GLY A 438 -13.96 -3.22 5.81
C GLY A 438 -14.74 -3.94 4.71
N ILE A 439 -14.15 -4.18 3.53
CA ILE A 439 -14.76 -4.95 2.43
C ILE A 439 -15.19 -6.35 2.90
N LEU A 440 -14.39 -6.99 3.76
CA LEU A 440 -14.64 -8.35 4.25
C LEU A 440 -15.53 -8.37 5.50
N ILE A 441 -15.56 -7.25 6.25
CA ILE A 441 -16.31 -7.11 7.51
C ILE A 441 -17.76 -6.64 7.27
N LEU A 442 -17.98 -5.82 6.25
CA LEU A 442 -19.30 -5.27 5.92
C LEU A 442 -20.41 -6.32 5.74
N PRO A 443 -20.24 -7.41 4.96
CA PRO A 443 -21.33 -8.35 4.70
C PRO A 443 -21.81 -9.08 5.96
N GLY A 444 -20.92 -9.41 6.90
CA GLY A 444 -21.28 -10.03 8.18
C GLY A 444 -22.00 -9.06 9.11
N ILE A 445 -21.56 -7.80 9.19
CA ILE A 445 -22.25 -6.76 9.97
C ILE A 445 -23.67 -6.56 9.45
N LEU A 446 -23.85 -6.40 8.13
CA LEU A 446 -25.17 -6.22 7.53
C LEU A 446 -26.08 -7.44 7.79
N SER A 447 -25.54 -8.64 7.65
CA SER A 447 -26.25 -9.88 7.94
C SER A 447 -26.66 -10.00 9.41
N MET A 448 -25.82 -9.52 10.34
CA MET A 448 -26.11 -9.53 11.77
C MET A 448 -27.21 -8.52 12.12
N ILE A 449 -27.11 -7.29 11.61
CA ILE A 449 -28.12 -6.25 11.82
C ILE A 449 -29.48 -6.72 11.28
N TRP A 450 -29.50 -7.28 10.07
CA TRP A 450 -30.73 -7.81 9.48
C TRP A 450 -31.38 -8.90 10.33
N ASN A 451 -30.58 -9.82 10.88
CA ASN A 451 -31.06 -10.87 11.76
C ASN A 451 -31.60 -10.34 13.11
N ILE A 452 -31.07 -9.22 13.60
CA ILE A 452 -31.58 -8.57 14.82
C ILE A 452 -32.90 -7.84 14.51
N LEU A 453 -33.03 -7.19 13.35
CA LEU A 453 -34.22 -6.44 12.96
C LEU A 453 -35.44 -7.32 12.60
N LEU A 454 -35.21 -8.55 12.18
CA LEU A 454 -36.28 -9.51 11.86
C LEU A 454 -36.75 -10.36 13.05
N LYS A 455 -36.08 -10.27 14.20
CA LYS A 455 -36.51 -10.84 15.48
C LYS A 455 -37.27 -9.80 16.27
#